data_AF-A0A847XVD7-F1
#
_entry.id   AF-A0A847XVD7-F1
#
_cell.length_a   1.000
_cell.length_b   1.000
_cell.length_c   1.000
_cell.angle_alpha   90.00
_cell.angle_beta   90.00
_cell.angle_gamma   90.00
#
_symmetry.space_group_name_H-M   'P 1'
#
loop_
_entity.id
_entity.type
_entity.pdbx_description
1 polymer ?
#
loop_
_entity_poly.entity_id
_entity_poly.type
_entity_poly.pdbx_seq_one_letter_code
_entity_poly.pdbx_strand_id
1 'polypeptide(L)'
;MINLTINNIKITASDEDTILSAAVKAGINIPTLCHKNGVEHYSSCMVCIVRDIKKNSYLPSCSAPVKEGMEIDASSDEVISMRKKAIELLLLEHRAECEAPCRIVCPAGYNIPLMNRMLAEKNFRGVSDLIRAETETNKLNCINCKAYCENACRRKKIDKALTIRKTRIFIYESLKKHEPGKPVNNQEADSDLQRKVSLKEQKASVMKRFSSRTGTVGDKELQEWLKECTGDGSRHSTINDFDSASKEAGNCMHCDCRAANDCRLRELAEAFSIKDPSGKIFSLPLTKKINHKTGLIFENGKCIKCGLCVRVFDDSKEEPTLCFINRGFISVISEPLTEEFDRILSTQVDKCVKVCPTGALSKFR
;
A
#
# COMPACT_ATOMS: atom_id res chain seq x y z
N MET A 1 -14.58 0.38 37.67
CA MET A 1 -13.92 -0.86 37.20
C MET A 1 -14.99 -1.87 36.88
N ILE A 2 -14.94 -2.44 35.68
CA ILE A 2 -15.91 -3.39 35.13
C ILE A 2 -15.22 -4.73 34.92
N ASN A 3 -15.85 -5.82 35.36
CA ASN A 3 -15.34 -7.18 35.13
C ASN A 3 -16.04 -7.82 33.93
N LEU A 4 -15.23 -8.42 33.05
CA LEU A 4 -15.71 -9.16 31.89
C LEU A 4 -14.75 -10.30 31.59
N THR A 5 -15.20 -11.22 30.74
CA THR A 5 -14.40 -12.36 30.27
C THR A 5 -14.21 -12.24 28.77
N ILE A 6 -12.99 -12.36 28.28
CA ILE A 6 -12.68 -12.45 26.84
C ILE A 6 -11.90 -13.75 26.59
N ASN A 7 -12.39 -14.64 25.72
CA ASN A 7 -11.77 -15.94 25.45
C ASN A 7 -11.45 -16.75 26.72
N ASN A 8 -12.40 -16.81 27.67
CA ASN A 8 -12.25 -17.43 29.00
C ASN A 8 -11.22 -16.76 29.94
N ILE A 9 -10.62 -15.63 29.56
CA ILE A 9 -9.72 -14.84 30.40
C ILE A 9 -10.54 -13.76 31.09
N LYS A 10 -10.57 -13.80 32.44
CA LYS A 10 -11.19 -12.74 33.25
C LYS A 10 -10.32 -11.49 33.23
N ILE A 11 -10.92 -10.35 32.92
CA ILE A 11 -10.23 -9.07 32.85
C ILE A 11 -11.04 -7.99 33.56
N THR A 12 -10.35 -6.94 34.00
CA THR A 12 -10.96 -5.74 34.58
C THR A 12 -10.61 -4.54 33.71
N ALA A 13 -11.62 -3.73 33.38
CA ALA A 13 -11.49 -2.58 32.49
C ALA A 13 -12.15 -1.32 33.11
N SER A 14 -11.88 -0.15 32.53
CA SER A 14 -12.66 1.05 32.84
C SER A 14 -14.03 0.96 32.18
N ASP A 15 -15.02 1.66 32.72
CA ASP A 15 -16.32 1.92 32.09
C ASP A 15 -16.21 2.65 30.74
N GLU A 16 -15.22 3.53 30.59
CA GLU A 16 -14.92 4.22 29.34
C GLU A 16 -14.22 3.34 28.28
N ASP A 17 -13.78 2.13 28.64
CA ASP A 17 -13.08 1.26 27.70
C ASP A 17 -14.05 0.60 26.70
N THR A 18 -13.62 0.53 25.44
CA THR A 18 -14.22 -0.38 24.47
C THR A 18 -13.72 -1.81 24.69
N ILE A 19 -14.46 -2.80 24.21
CA ILE A 19 -14.04 -4.21 24.24
C ILE A 19 -12.64 -4.39 23.62
N LEU A 20 -12.35 -3.69 22.52
CA LEU A 20 -11.03 -3.72 21.87
C LEU A 20 -9.93 -3.18 22.79
N SER A 21 -10.15 -2.01 23.41
CA SER A 21 -9.15 -1.40 24.29
C SER A 21 -8.89 -2.26 25.54
N ALA A 22 -9.95 -2.86 26.11
CA ALA A 22 -9.83 -3.81 27.21
C ALA A 22 -9.06 -5.08 26.80
N ALA A 23 -9.35 -5.63 25.62
CA ALA A 23 -8.63 -6.78 25.07
C ALA A 23 -7.13 -6.49 24.88
N VAL A 24 -6.78 -5.33 24.32
CA VAL A 24 -5.38 -4.91 24.12
C VAL A 24 -4.64 -4.78 25.46
N LYS A 25 -5.26 -4.17 26.48
CA LYS A 25 -4.66 -4.07 27.83
C LYS A 25 -4.41 -5.45 28.46
N ALA A 26 -5.23 -6.44 28.12
CA ALA A 26 -5.10 -7.81 28.58
C ALA A 26 -4.18 -8.69 27.69
N GLY A 27 -3.54 -8.11 26.67
CA GLY A 27 -2.68 -8.86 25.73
C GLY A 27 -3.43 -9.72 24.72
N ILE A 28 -4.75 -9.55 24.58
CA ILE A 28 -5.59 -10.26 23.61
C ILE A 28 -5.63 -9.45 22.31
N ASN A 29 -5.11 -10.04 21.23
CA ASN A 29 -5.07 -9.38 19.93
C ASN A 29 -6.39 -9.57 19.16
N ILE A 30 -7.10 -8.46 18.90
CA ILE A 30 -8.24 -8.41 17.99
C ILE A 30 -7.86 -7.57 16.76
N PRO A 31 -7.93 -8.13 15.54
CA PRO A 31 -7.49 -7.44 14.34
C PRO A 31 -8.42 -6.28 13.97
N THR A 32 -7.86 -5.25 13.36
CA THR A 32 -8.57 -4.04 12.94
C THR A 32 -8.01 -3.52 11.61
N LEU A 33 -8.82 -2.79 10.83
CA LEU A 33 -8.33 -2.00 9.69
C LEU A 33 -8.68 -0.51 9.82
N CYS A 34 -9.91 -0.18 10.24
CA CYS A 34 -10.40 1.20 10.34
C CYS A 34 -10.22 1.85 11.73
N HIS A 35 -9.53 1.18 12.66
CA HIS A 35 -9.29 1.69 14.01
C HIS A 35 -7.82 2.12 14.18
N LYS A 36 -7.63 3.26 14.86
CA LYS A 36 -6.34 3.80 15.26
C LYS A 36 -6.51 4.52 16.60
N ASN A 37 -5.58 4.34 17.52
CA ASN A 37 -5.62 5.03 18.82
C ASN A 37 -5.60 6.54 18.62
N GLY A 38 -6.43 7.26 19.37
CA GLY A 38 -6.57 8.73 19.26
C GLY A 38 -7.32 9.21 18.03
N VAL A 39 -8.10 8.35 17.37
CA VAL A 39 -8.99 8.72 16.25
C VAL A 39 -10.37 8.16 16.54
N GLU A 40 -11.42 8.98 16.43
CA GLU A 40 -12.81 8.61 16.73
C GLU A 40 -13.24 7.34 15.99
N HIS A 41 -14.01 6.44 16.59
CA HIS A 41 -14.39 5.18 15.93
C HIS A 41 -15.40 5.37 14.78
N TYR A 42 -15.32 4.54 13.74
CA TYR A 42 -16.27 4.54 12.60
C TYR A 42 -16.85 3.16 12.24
N SER A 43 -16.23 2.08 12.75
CA SER A 43 -16.70 0.69 12.61
C SER A 43 -17.02 0.20 11.19
N SER A 44 -16.37 0.73 10.14
CA SER A 44 -16.69 0.35 8.75
C SER A 44 -16.09 -0.98 8.27
N CYS A 45 -14.95 -1.41 8.80
CA CYS A 45 -14.25 -2.58 8.26
C CYS A 45 -14.78 -3.93 8.77
N MET A 46 -15.50 -3.96 9.90
CA MET A 46 -16.01 -5.16 10.58
C MET A 46 -14.99 -6.28 10.92
N VAL A 47 -13.69 -6.05 10.73
CA VAL A 47 -12.63 -7.01 11.09
C VAL A 47 -12.54 -7.25 12.60
N CYS A 48 -12.92 -6.24 13.40
CA CYS A 48 -12.87 -6.31 14.87
C CYS A 48 -14.08 -7.03 15.49
N ILE A 49 -14.90 -7.71 14.69
CA ILE A 49 -16.10 -8.38 15.15
C ILE A 49 -15.76 -9.42 16.22
N VAL A 50 -16.63 -9.48 17.24
CA VAL A 50 -16.61 -10.43 18.36
C VAL A 50 -18.05 -10.86 18.65
N ARG A 51 -18.21 -11.95 19.39
CA ARG A 51 -19.51 -12.46 19.83
C ARG A 51 -19.69 -12.23 21.32
N ASP A 52 -20.82 -11.63 21.71
CA ASP A 52 -21.32 -11.67 23.08
C ASP A 52 -22.07 -12.99 23.27
N ILE A 53 -21.49 -13.91 24.06
CA ILE A 53 -22.03 -15.26 24.27
C ILE A 53 -23.39 -15.18 24.97
N LYS A 54 -23.53 -14.31 25.97
CA LYS A 54 -24.75 -14.20 26.79
C LYS A 54 -25.93 -13.68 25.99
N LYS A 55 -25.69 -12.70 25.12
CA LYS A 55 -26.73 -12.11 24.26
C LYS A 55 -26.89 -12.82 22.92
N ASN A 56 -26.00 -13.78 22.64
CA ASN A 56 -25.91 -14.45 21.34
C ASN A 56 -25.90 -13.45 20.17
N SER A 57 -25.11 -12.39 20.28
CA SER A 57 -25.06 -11.31 19.28
C SER A 57 -23.64 -10.94 18.88
N TYR A 58 -23.48 -10.36 17.70
CA TYR A 58 -22.19 -9.95 17.15
C TYR A 58 -22.03 -8.45 17.21
N LEU A 59 -20.87 -7.99 17.68
CA LEU A 59 -20.61 -6.58 17.92
C LEU A 59 -19.20 -6.20 17.43
N PRO A 60 -19.01 -4.98 16.90
CA PRO A 60 -17.68 -4.45 16.61
C PRO A 60 -16.98 -4.05 17.91
N SER A 61 -15.94 -4.78 18.30
CA SER A 61 -15.20 -4.53 19.55
C SER A 61 -14.58 -3.13 19.64
N CYS A 62 -14.29 -2.48 18.51
CA CYS A 62 -13.67 -1.15 18.49
C CYS A 62 -14.60 0.00 18.89
N SER A 63 -15.90 -0.24 19.00
CA SER A 63 -16.90 0.79 19.37
C SER A 63 -17.86 0.33 20.47
N ALA A 64 -17.97 -0.98 20.70
CA ALA A 64 -18.81 -1.50 21.77
C ALA A 64 -18.16 -1.21 23.14
N PRO A 65 -18.85 -0.50 24.06
CA PRO A 65 -18.37 -0.27 25.41
C PRO A 65 -18.44 -1.57 26.22
N VAL A 66 -17.51 -1.75 27.17
CA VAL A 66 -17.55 -2.87 28.10
C VAL A 66 -18.72 -2.72 29.08
N LYS A 67 -19.32 -3.84 29.49
CA LYS A 67 -20.38 -3.88 30.52
C LYS A 67 -20.10 -5.01 31.51
N GLU A 68 -20.56 -4.82 32.74
CA GLU A 68 -20.34 -5.78 33.82
C GLU A 68 -20.88 -7.16 33.44
N GLY A 69 -20.06 -8.18 33.66
CA GLY A 69 -20.38 -9.56 33.39
C GLY A 69 -20.50 -9.92 31.90
N MET A 70 -20.00 -9.10 30.97
CA MET A 70 -19.89 -9.50 29.56
C MET A 70 -19.02 -10.75 29.40
N GLU A 71 -19.40 -11.60 28.44
CA GLU A 71 -18.64 -12.78 28.06
C GLU A 71 -18.43 -12.76 26.55
N ILE A 72 -17.21 -12.44 26.14
CA ILE A 72 -16.84 -12.15 24.77
C ILE A 72 -16.00 -13.28 24.20
N ASP A 73 -16.44 -13.80 23.06
CA ASP A 73 -15.67 -14.68 22.22
C ASP A 73 -15.09 -13.89 21.05
N ALA A 74 -13.77 -13.92 20.93
CA ALA A 74 -13.00 -13.21 19.91
C ALA A 74 -12.15 -14.15 19.06
N SER A 75 -12.20 -15.47 19.28
CA SER A 75 -11.30 -16.45 18.66
C SER A 75 -11.96 -17.73 18.14
N SER A 76 -13.26 -17.93 18.34
CA SER A 76 -13.94 -19.10 17.77
C SER A 76 -13.90 -19.10 16.24
N ASP A 77 -14.09 -20.30 15.67
CA ASP A 77 -14.18 -20.50 14.22
C ASP A 77 -15.32 -19.68 13.60
N GLU A 78 -16.41 -19.46 14.34
CA GLU A 78 -17.53 -18.64 13.90
C GLU A 78 -17.14 -17.17 13.76
N VAL A 79 -16.47 -16.60 14.77
CA VAL A 79 -15.94 -15.22 14.73
C VAL A 79 -14.88 -15.07 13.63
N ILE A 80 -13.97 -16.04 13.49
CA ILE A 80 -12.95 -16.05 12.44
C ILE A 80 -13.61 -16.11 11.05
N SER A 81 -14.66 -16.91 10.86
CA SER A 81 -15.42 -17.00 9.62
C SER A 81 -16.07 -15.66 9.26
N MET A 82 -16.61 -14.92 10.23
CA MET A 82 -17.14 -13.58 9.99
C MET A 82 -16.06 -12.57 9.61
N ARG A 83 -14.89 -12.62 10.25
CA ARG A 83 -13.74 -11.78 9.88
C ARG A 83 -13.27 -12.05 8.46
N LYS A 84 -13.22 -13.32 8.05
CA LYS A 84 -12.88 -13.71 6.67
C LYS A 84 -13.85 -13.09 5.67
N LYS A 85 -15.15 -13.23 5.91
CA LYS A 85 -16.19 -12.61 5.06
C LYS A 85 -16.05 -11.09 4.98
N ALA A 86 -15.76 -10.42 6.09
CA ALA A 86 -15.53 -8.98 6.09
C ALA A 86 -14.35 -8.59 5.18
N ILE A 87 -13.22 -9.30 5.28
CA ILE A 87 -12.04 -9.04 4.44
C ILE A 87 -12.32 -9.39 2.97
N GLU A 88 -13.02 -10.48 2.68
CA GLU A 88 -13.44 -10.86 1.33
C GLU A 88 -14.30 -9.78 0.68
N LEU A 89 -15.25 -9.19 1.43
CA LEU A 89 -16.06 -8.06 0.96
C LEU A 89 -15.22 -6.82 0.64
N LEU A 90 -14.26 -6.47 1.51
CA LEU A 90 -13.32 -5.37 1.23
C LEU A 90 -12.49 -5.67 -0.01
N LEU A 91 -12.05 -6.92 -0.18
CA LEU A 91 -11.27 -7.34 -1.33
C LEU A 91 -12.11 -7.37 -2.62
N LEU A 92 -13.43 -7.51 -2.58
CA LEU A 92 -14.27 -7.46 -3.79
C LEU A 92 -14.23 -6.09 -4.48
N GLU A 93 -14.22 -4.99 -3.71
CA GLU A 93 -14.08 -3.63 -4.26
C GLU A 93 -12.61 -3.20 -4.42
N HIS A 94 -11.67 -3.84 -3.71
CA HIS A 94 -10.26 -3.51 -3.75
C HIS A 94 -9.60 -3.91 -5.08
N ARG A 95 -9.16 -2.90 -5.83
CA ARG A 95 -8.41 -2.99 -7.09
C ARG A 95 -7.00 -2.47 -6.88
N ALA A 96 -6.08 -3.38 -6.60
CA ALA A 96 -4.67 -3.08 -6.50
C ALA A 96 -3.86 -4.14 -7.22
N GLU A 97 -2.72 -3.75 -7.76
CA GLU A 97 -1.67 -4.69 -8.15
C GLU A 97 -0.64 -4.71 -7.02
N CYS A 98 -0.85 -5.59 -6.02
CA CYS A 98 0.01 -5.61 -4.82
C CYS A 98 1.49 -5.81 -5.20
N GLU A 99 1.75 -6.71 -6.14
CA GLU A 99 3.05 -6.90 -6.76
C GLU A 99 2.98 -6.66 -8.25
N ALA A 100 3.85 -5.79 -8.76
CA ALA A 100 3.88 -5.41 -10.16
C ALA A 100 4.06 -6.64 -11.08
N PRO A 101 3.44 -6.68 -12.27
CA PRO A 101 3.64 -7.77 -13.22
C PRO A 101 5.11 -7.94 -13.60
N CYS A 102 5.84 -6.85 -13.78
CA CYS A 102 7.26 -6.87 -14.11
C CYS A 102 8.13 -7.52 -13.01
N ARG A 103 7.72 -7.43 -11.74
CA ARG A 103 8.40 -8.08 -10.61
C ARG A 103 8.02 -9.56 -10.51
N ILE A 104 6.72 -9.88 -10.62
CA ILE A 104 6.21 -11.25 -10.53
C ILE A 104 6.81 -12.17 -11.60
N VAL A 105 6.90 -11.70 -12.85
CA VAL A 105 7.47 -12.52 -13.94
C VAL A 105 8.99 -12.54 -13.95
N CYS A 106 9.66 -11.77 -13.10
CA CYS A 106 11.11 -11.73 -13.05
C CYS A 106 11.63 -12.99 -12.36
N PRO A 107 12.39 -13.87 -13.03
CA PRO A 107 12.90 -15.10 -12.41
C PRO A 107 13.84 -14.82 -11.22
N ALA A 108 14.46 -13.64 -11.21
CA ALA A 108 15.34 -13.19 -10.13
C ALA A 108 14.61 -12.42 -9.01
N GLY A 109 13.31 -12.13 -9.18
CA GLY A 109 12.50 -11.40 -8.21
C GLY A 109 12.88 -9.91 -8.02
N TYR A 110 13.58 -9.31 -9.00
CA TYR A 110 14.09 -7.94 -8.90
C TYR A 110 12.98 -6.91 -8.68
N ASN A 111 13.21 -5.96 -7.79
CA ASN A 111 12.30 -4.86 -7.46
C ASN A 111 12.37 -3.75 -8.51
N ILE A 112 11.94 -4.09 -9.72
CA ILE A 112 11.86 -3.18 -10.88
C ILE A 112 11.01 -1.93 -10.59
N PRO A 113 9.87 -2.00 -9.87
CA PRO A 113 9.11 -0.80 -9.56
C PRO A 113 9.87 0.20 -8.71
N LEU A 114 10.58 -0.26 -7.67
CA LEU A 114 11.43 0.60 -6.84
C LEU A 114 12.59 1.18 -7.65
N MET A 115 13.26 0.35 -8.47
CA MET A 115 14.32 0.81 -9.37
C MET A 115 13.84 1.97 -10.26
N ASN A 116 12.68 1.83 -10.89
CA ASN A 116 12.15 2.86 -11.78
C ASN A 116 11.78 4.15 -11.04
N ARG A 117 11.19 4.06 -9.84
CA ARG A 117 10.91 5.26 -9.01
C ARG A 117 12.18 6.03 -8.68
N MET A 118 13.18 5.34 -8.15
CA MET A 118 14.44 5.96 -7.75
C MET A 118 15.19 6.56 -8.95
N LEU A 119 15.12 5.92 -10.14
CA LEU A 119 15.67 6.50 -11.38
C LEU A 119 14.91 7.75 -11.83
N ALA A 120 13.58 7.75 -11.77
CA ALA A 120 12.76 8.91 -12.12
C ALA A 120 13.04 10.11 -11.18
N GLU A 121 13.37 9.83 -9.92
CA GLU A 121 13.80 10.81 -8.91
C GLU A 121 15.29 11.17 -8.99
N LYS A 122 16.03 10.63 -9.98
CA LYS A 122 17.49 10.79 -10.14
C LYS A 122 18.31 10.35 -8.92
N ASN A 123 17.77 9.48 -8.06
CA ASN A 123 18.47 8.86 -6.94
C ASN A 123 19.37 7.72 -7.42
N PHE A 124 20.41 8.05 -8.20
CA PHE A 124 21.31 7.06 -8.82
C PHE A 124 22.09 6.23 -7.81
N ARG A 125 22.42 6.83 -6.65
CA ARG A 125 23.11 6.13 -5.55
C ARG A 125 22.22 5.04 -4.97
N GLY A 126 20.98 5.35 -4.63
CA GLY A 126 20.08 4.35 -4.08
C GLY A 126 19.73 3.25 -5.09
N VAL A 127 19.63 3.56 -6.39
CA VAL A 127 19.47 2.55 -7.45
C VAL A 127 20.69 1.61 -7.50
N SER A 128 21.88 2.18 -7.39
CA SER A 128 23.14 1.43 -7.37
C SER A 128 23.20 0.48 -6.18
N ASP A 129 22.80 0.95 -5.00
CA ASP A 129 22.74 0.14 -3.78
C ASP A 129 21.68 -0.96 -3.86
N LEU A 130 20.51 -0.67 -4.44
CA LEU A 130 19.47 -1.65 -4.71
C LEU A 130 19.97 -2.78 -5.62
N ILE A 131 20.60 -2.43 -6.76
CA ILE A 131 21.11 -3.43 -7.70
C ILE A 131 22.20 -4.28 -7.04
N ARG A 132 23.12 -3.66 -6.30
CA ARG A 132 24.18 -4.37 -5.57
C ARG A 132 23.60 -5.35 -4.56
N ALA A 133 22.58 -4.94 -3.79
CA ALA A 133 21.92 -5.80 -2.82
C ALA A 133 21.16 -6.98 -3.46
N GLU A 134 20.64 -6.81 -4.67
CA GLU A 134 19.90 -7.85 -5.38
C GLU A 134 20.82 -8.86 -6.12
N THR A 135 22.04 -8.47 -6.47
CA THR A 135 23.04 -9.30 -7.17
C THR A 135 24.03 -9.94 -6.19
N GLU A 136 23.64 -11.06 -5.57
CA GLU A 136 24.41 -11.77 -4.54
C GLU A 136 25.80 -12.29 -5.00
N THR A 137 25.99 -12.56 -6.30
CA THR A 137 27.22 -13.19 -6.85
C THR A 137 28.00 -12.31 -7.82
N ASN A 138 27.80 -10.98 -7.80
CA ASN A 138 28.33 -10.09 -8.84
C ASN A 138 28.02 -10.60 -10.26
N LYS A 139 26.85 -11.21 -10.43
CA LYS A 139 26.32 -11.62 -11.73
C LYS A 139 24.89 -11.12 -11.86
N LEU A 140 24.66 -10.30 -12.88
CA LEU A 140 23.33 -9.82 -13.20
C LEU A 140 22.61 -10.84 -14.08
N ASN A 141 21.45 -11.33 -13.63
CA ASN A 141 20.66 -12.31 -14.37
C ASN A 141 20.08 -11.73 -15.68
N CYS A 142 19.96 -10.41 -15.77
CA CYS A 142 19.46 -9.73 -16.97
C CYS A 142 20.32 -9.96 -18.21
N ILE A 143 21.62 -10.21 -18.07
CA ILE A 143 22.55 -10.41 -19.20
C ILE A 143 22.05 -11.52 -20.12
N ASN A 144 21.59 -12.65 -19.56
CA ASN A 144 21.09 -13.79 -20.32
C ASN A 144 19.56 -13.94 -20.29
N CYS A 145 18.84 -12.88 -19.90
CA CYS A 145 17.38 -12.90 -19.73
C CYS A 145 16.63 -12.55 -21.01
N LYS A 146 15.48 -13.19 -21.25
CA LYS A 146 14.54 -12.92 -22.35
C LYS A 146 13.61 -11.72 -22.13
N ALA A 147 13.98 -10.79 -21.24
CA ALA A 147 13.21 -9.59 -20.91
C ALA A 147 11.74 -9.84 -20.48
N TYR A 148 11.50 -10.85 -19.63
CA TYR A 148 10.15 -11.18 -19.13
C TYR A 148 9.40 -9.97 -18.56
N CYS A 149 10.10 -9.10 -17.84
CA CYS A 149 9.55 -7.88 -17.28
C CYS A 149 8.97 -6.91 -18.33
N GLU A 150 9.60 -6.79 -19.50
CA GLU A 150 9.14 -5.97 -20.62
C GLU A 150 7.93 -6.63 -21.30
N ASN A 151 7.94 -7.97 -21.41
CA ASN A 151 6.79 -8.75 -21.89
C ASN A 151 5.55 -8.63 -21.00
N ALA A 152 5.71 -8.46 -19.69
CA ALA A 152 4.60 -8.24 -18.76
C ALA A 152 4.30 -6.74 -18.50
N CYS A 153 5.02 -5.81 -19.14
CA CYS A 153 4.85 -4.39 -18.88
C CYS A 153 3.47 -3.91 -19.32
N ARG A 154 2.68 -3.38 -18.37
CA ARG A 154 1.32 -2.85 -18.64
C ARG A 154 1.32 -1.67 -19.61
N ARG A 155 2.44 -0.94 -19.75
CA ARG A 155 2.59 0.22 -20.64
C ARG A 155 2.39 -0.16 -22.12
N LYS A 156 2.59 -1.44 -22.48
CA LYS A 156 2.27 -1.96 -23.82
C LYS A 156 0.80 -1.80 -24.22
N LYS A 157 -0.12 -1.64 -23.27
CA LYS A 157 -1.53 -1.37 -23.56
C LYS A 157 -1.77 0.06 -24.05
N ILE A 158 -0.79 0.95 -23.90
CA ILE A 158 -0.87 2.35 -24.32
C ILE A 158 0.03 2.57 -25.53
N ASP A 159 1.32 2.24 -25.40
CA ASP A 159 2.30 2.40 -26.47
C ASP A 159 3.25 1.18 -26.55
N LYS A 160 4.40 1.23 -25.89
CA LYS A 160 5.42 0.18 -25.87
C LYS A 160 5.97 -0.02 -24.46
N ALA A 161 6.44 -1.24 -24.18
CA ALA A 161 7.04 -1.59 -22.90
C ALA A 161 8.21 -0.67 -22.55
N LEU A 162 8.45 -0.43 -21.25
CA LEU A 162 9.68 0.22 -20.80
C LEU A 162 10.89 -0.65 -21.09
N THR A 163 12.03 -0.02 -21.39
CA THR A 163 13.33 -0.69 -21.60
C THR A 163 13.99 -1.10 -20.29
N ILE A 164 13.30 -1.91 -19.48
CA ILE A 164 13.71 -2.32 -18.13
C ILE A 164 15.03 -3.11 -18.14
N ARG A 165 15.17 -4.07 -19.06
CA ARG A 165 16.33 -4.99 -19.09
C ARG A 165 17.61 -4.22 -19.39
N LYS A 166 17.62 -3.39 -20.44
CA LYS A 166 18.83 -2.63 -20.81
C LYS A 166 19.16 -1.54 -19.78
N THR A 167 18.15 -0.90 -19.20
CA THR A 167 18.35 0.05 -18.09
C THR A 167 19.12 -0.60 -16.94
N ARG A 168 18.70 -1.78 -16.52
CA ARG A 168 19.36 -2.50 -15.42
C ARG A 168 20.76 -2.99 -15.78
N ILE A 169 20.99 -3.43 -17.02
CA ILE A 169 22.33 -3.81 -17.52
C ILE A 169 23.27 -2.61 -17.48
N PHE A 170 22.85 -1.47 -18.01
CA PHE A 170 23.64 -0.24 -18.03
C PHE A 170 24.08 0.17 -16.62
N ILE A 171 23.16 0.19 -15.65
CA ILE A 171 23.48 0.60 -14.28
C ILE A 171 24.47 -0.39 -13.65
N TYR A 172 24.25 -1.68 -13.86
CA TYR A 172 25.15 -2.72 -13.36
C TYR A 172 26.57 -2.63 -13.93
N GLU A 173 26.70 -2.33 -15.22
CA GLU A 173 28.02 -2.12 -15.85
C GLU A 173 28.68 -0.83 -15.37
N SER A 174 27.89 0.23 -15.16
CA SER A 174 28.37 1.49 -14.60
C SER A 174 28.92 1.32 -13.18
N LEU A 175 28.33 0.41 -12.39
CA LEU A 175 28.83 0.02 -11.07
C LEU A 175 30.18 -0.69 -11.14
N LYS A 176 30.40 -1.57 -12.11
CA LYS A 176 31.69 -2.26 -12.28
C LYS A 176 32.83 -1.32 -12.63
N LYS A 177 32.54 -0.23 -13.34
CA LYS A 177 33.53 0.80 -13.71
C LYS A 177 33.93 1.69 -12.53
N HIS A 178 33.13 1.73 -11.46
CA HIS A 178 33.40 2.51 -10.26
C HIS A 178 33.68 1.55 -9.07
N GLU A 179 34.96 1.29 -8.80
CA GLU A 179 35.37 0.55 -7.60
C GLU A 179 34.89 1.26 -6.31
N PRO A 180 34.60 0.50 -5.24
CA PRO A 180 34.15 1.05 -3.97
C PRO A 180 35.29 1.84 -3.31
N GLY A 181 35.25 3.17 -3.37
CA GLY A 181 36.27 4.00 -2.72
C GLY A 181 36.30 5.49 -3.02
N LYS A 182 35.50 6.01 -3.96
CA LYS A 182 35.37 7.47 -4.15
C LYS A 182 33.95 7.95 -3.80
N PRO A 183 33.80 8.94 -2.91
CA PRO A 183 32.49 9.53 -2.66
C PRO A 183 32.01 10.19 -3.95
N VAL A 184 30.85 9.77 -4.43
CA VAL A 184 30.09 10.54 -5.40
C VAL A 184 29.73 11.85 -4.70
N ASN A 185 30.08 12.98 -5.32
CA ASN A 185 30.02 14.31 -4.72
C ASN A 185 28.65 14.54 -4.05
N ASN A 186 28.65 14.61 -2.72
CA ASN A 186 27.46 14.81 -1.93
C ASN A 186 27.09 16.29 -1.98
N GLN A 187 25.97 16.62 -2.60
CA GLN A 187 25.18 17.75 -2.13
C GLN A 187 23.78 17.22 -1.85
N GLU A 188 23.48 17.21 -0.55
CA GLU A 188 22.16 17.10 0.10
C GLU A 188 21.44 15.76 -0.07
N ALA A 189 21.88 14.80 0.74
CA ALA A 189 21.11 13.62 1.10
C ALA A 189 20.08 14.02 2.18
N ASP A 190 18.80 14.01 1.82
CA ASP A 190 17.70 14.06 2.78
C ASP A 190 17.71 12.80 3.64
N SER A 191 17.68 12.98 4.96
CA SER A 191 17.94 11.95 5.97
C SER A 191 16.80 10.94 6.18
N ASP A 192 15.69 11.06 5.45
CA ASP A 192 14.46 10.29 5.73
C ASP A 192 14.32 8.96 4.96
N LEU A 193 15.28 8.58 4.09
CA LEU A 193 15.19 7.35 3.29
C LEU A 193 15.96 6.13 3.84
N GLN A 194 16.50 6.21 5.05
CA GLN A 194 17.15 5.06 5.71
C GLN A 194 16.15 4.10 6.39
N ARG A 195 15.15 3.60 5.66
CA ARG A 195 14.61 2.27 6.00
C ARG A 195 15.60 1.26 5.43
N LYS A 196 16.41 0.63 6.28
CA LYS A 196 17.20 -0.57 5.95
C LYS A 196 16.25 -1.61 5.34
N VAL A 197 16.15 -1.66 4.02
CA VAL A 197 15.40 -2.70 3.33
C VAL A 197 16.22 -3.97 3.49
N SER A 198 15.84 -4.82 4.45
CA SER A 198 16.35 -6.18 4.53
C SER A 198 15.84 -6.96 3.31
N LEU A 199 16.61 -6.92 2.21
CA LEU A 199 16.24 -7.53 0.92
C LEU A 199 16.46 -9.05 0.89
N LYS A 200 17.12 -9.63 1.91
CA LYS A 200 17.46 -11.06 1.96
C LYS A 200 16.26 -11.99 2.21
N GLU A 201 15.20 -11.51 2.87
CA GLU A 201 14.04 -12.36 3.25
C GLU A 201 12.93 -12.40 2.17
N GLN A 202 13.08 -11.68 1.04
CA GLN A 202 11.97 -11.44 0.11
C GLN A 202 11.97 -12.29 -1.18
N LYS A 203 13.07 -12.95 -1.57
CA LYS A 203 13.17 -13.56 -2.91
C LYS A 203 12.25 -14.77 -3.13
N ALA A 204 12.16 -15.70 -2.17
CA ALA A 204 11.29 -16.88 -2.28
C ALA A 204 9.83 -16.58 -1.85
N SER A 205 9.60 -15.48 -1.14
CA SER A 205 8.29 -15.14 -0.57
C SER A 205 7.42 -14.31 -1.52
N VAL A 206 7.97 -13.43 -2.37
CA VAL A 206 7.16 -12.51 -3.21
C VAL A 206 6.14 -13.24 -4.10
N MET A 207 6.49 -14.38 -4.70
CA MET A 207 5.56 -15.16 -5.54
C MET A 207 4.49 -15.92 -4.75
N LYS A 208 4.75 -16.22 -3.47
CA LYS A 208 3.83 -16.96 -2.59
C LYS A 208 2.98 -16.06 -1.70
N ARG A 209 3.37 -14.79 -1.54
CA ARG A 209 2.61 -13.79 -0.80
C ARG A 209 1.28 -13.51 -1.50
N PHE A 210 0.28 -13.16 -0.70
CA PHE A 210 -1.00 -12.70 -1.23
C PHE A 210 -0.77 -11.53 -2.18
N SER A 211 -1.47 -11.53 -3.30
CA SER A 211 -1.49 -10.39 -4.20
C SER A 211 -2.92 -10.18 -4.65
N SER A 212 -3.46 -9.02 -4.33
CA SER A 212 -4.65 -8.55 -5.03
C SER A 212 -4.31 -8.22 -6.47
N ARG A 213 -5.29 -8.38 -7.35
CA ARG A 213 -5.20 -8.02 -8.77
C ARG A 213 -6.20 -6.92 -9.09
N THR A 214 -5.76 -5.99 -9.93
CA THR A 214 -6.60 -4.86 -10.37
C THR A 214 -7.79 -5.31 -11.23
N GLY A 215 -7.73 -6.53 -11.77
CA GLY A 215 -8.68 -7.06 -12.75
C GLY A 215 -8.50 -6.44 -14.13
N THR A 216 -9.55 -6.49 -14.94
CA THR A 216 -9.62 -5.79 -16.23
C THR A 216 -9.57 -4.29 -16.00
N VAL A 217 -8.80 -3.57 -16.80
CA VAL A 217 -8.65 -2.11 -16.73
C VAL A 217 -8.99 -1.57 -18.11
N GLY A 218 -9.98 -0.69 -18.18
CA GLY A 218 -10.41 -0.05 -19.43
C GLY A 218 -9.43 1.05 -19.88
N ASP A 219 -9.55 1.48 -21.14
CA ASP A 219 -8.62 2.45 -21.72
C ASP A 219 -8.59 3.79 -20.96
N LYS A 220 -9.75 4.26 -20.49
CA LYS A 220 -9.86 5.47 -19.65
C LYS A 220 -9.14 5.32 -18.31
N GLU A 221 -9.25 4.16 -17.67
CA GLU A 221 -8.59 3.87 -16.40
C GLU A 221 -7.07 3.71 -16.59
N LEU A 222 -6.62 3.23 -17.75
CA LEU A 222 -5.18 3.21 -18.08
C LEU A 222 -4.58 4.61 -18.16
N GLN A 223 -5.33 5.61 -18.64
CA GLN A 223 -4.88 7.01 -18.67
C GLN A 223 -4.60 7.56 -17.27
N GLU A 224 -5.32 7.09 -16.24
CA GLU A 224 -5.11 7.52 -14.85
C GLU A 224 -3.71 7.17 -14.34
N TRP A 225 -3.11 6.10 -14.83
CA TRP A 225 -1.74 5.74 -14.46
C TRP A 225 -0.66 6.51 -15.20
N LEU A 226 -0.99 7.14 -16.34
CA LEU A 226 -0.06 8.05 -17.01
C LEU A 226 0.20 9.32 -16.20
N LYS A 227 -0.68 9.70 -15.28
CA LYS A 227 -0.53 10.89 -14.42
C LYS A 227 0.75 10.88 -13.59
N GLU A 228 1.29 9.69 -13.26
CA GLU A 228 2.55 9.58 -12.52
C GLU A 228 3.80 9.55 -13.43
N CYS A 229 3.62 9.47 -14.75
CA CYS A 229 4.76 9.53 -15.66
C CYS A 229 5.37 10.94 -15.59
N THR A 230 6.66 10.98 -15.31
CA THR A 230 7.46 12.22 -15.20
C THR A 230 8.35 12.46 -16.41
N GLY A 231 8.46 11.46 -17.29
CA GLY A 231 9.18 11.59 -18.55
C GLY A 231 8.49 12.58 -19.49
N ASP A 232 9.28 13.25 -20.32
CA ASP A 232 8.86 14.10 -21.44
C ASP A 232 8.25 13.30 -22.62
N GLY A 233 7.89 12.04 -22.38
CA GLY A 233 7.46 11.10 -23.41
C GLY A 233 8.58 10.55 -24.28
N SER A 234 9.84 10.99 -24.08
CA SER A 234 10.98 10.41 -24.78
C SER A 234 11.13 8.93 -24.42
N ARG A 235 11.40 8.11 -25.44
CA ARG A 235 11.49 6.66 -25.27
C ARG A 235 12.83 6.16 -25.74
N HIS A 236 13.58 5.55 -24.83
CA HIS A 236 14.95 5.11 -25.09
C HIS A 236 15.01 3.60 -25.31
N SER A 237 15.25 3.17 -26.54
CA SER A 237 15.44 1.75 -26.89
C SER A 237 16.82 1.21 -26.50
N THR A 238 17.77 2.10 -26.25
CA THR A 238 19.11 1.85 -25.70
C THR A 238 19.37 2.86 -24.57
N ILE A 239 20.12 2.44 -23.56
CA ILE A 239 20.43 3.25 -22.37
C ILE A 239 21.94 3.40 -22.32
N ASN A 240 22.41 4.64 -22.47
CA ASN A 240 23.83 4.96 -22.62
C ASN A 240 24.39 5.73 -21.42
N ASP A 241 23.52 6.37 -20.65
CA ASP A 241 23.85 7.21 -19.51
C ASP A 241 22.73 7.19 -18.46
N PHE A 242 22.98 7.77 -17.30
CA PHE A 242 21.99 7.85 -16.22
C PHE A 242 20.81 8.77 -16.54
N ASP A 243 20.96 9.74 -17.45
CA ASP A 243 19.89 10.65 -17.85
C ASP A 243 18.85 9.93 -18.73
N SER A 244 19.29 9.19 -19.75
CA SER A 244 18.44 8.32 -20.56
C SER A 244 17.78 7.21 -19.74
N ALA A 245 18.49 6.66 -18.74
CA ALA A 245 17.91 5.72 -17.77
C ALA A 245 16.80 6.38 -16.95
N SER A 246 17.03 7.60 -16.45
CA SER A 246 16.06 8.38 -15.68
C SER A 246 14.81 8.73 -16.51
N LYS A 247 15.00 9.24 -17.73
CA LYS A 247 13.91 9.57 -18.66
C LYS A 247 13.07 8.35 -19.02
N GLU A 248 13.68 7.23 -19.40
CA GLU A 248 12.93 6.00 -19.69
C GLU A 248 12.19 5.48 -18.45
N ALA A 249 12.82 5.49 -17.27
CA ALA A 249 12.16 5.12 -16.02
C ALA A 249 11.01 6.06 -15.65
N GLY A 250 11.12 7.35 -15.95
CA GLY A 250 10.08 8.36 -15.78
C GLY A 250 8.83 8.10 -16.63
N ASN A 251 8.89 7.22 -17.63
CA ASN A 251 7.71 6.76 -18.38
C ASN A 251 6.98 5.58 -17.69
N CYS A 252 7.44 5.16 -16.51
CA CYS A 252 6.77 4.11 -15.76
C CYS A 252 5.42 4.58 -15.25
N MET A 253 4.38 3.78 -15.51
CA MET A 253 3.02 4.06 -15.05
C MET A 253 2.80 3.81 -13.55
N HIS A 254 3.84 3.32 -12.85
CA HIS A 254 3.77 2.97 -11.42
C HIS A 254 2.52 2.14 -11.07
N CYS A 255 2.25 1.12 -11.88
CA CYS A 255 1.07 0.27 -11.72
C CYS A 255 1.10 -0.62 -10.46
N ASP A 256 2.18 -0.56 -9.68
CA ASP A 256 2.36 -1.34 -8.45
C ASP A 256 1.74 -0.67 -7.21
N CYS A 257 1.64 -1.42 -6.11
CA CYS A 257 1.19 -0.88 -4.84
C CYS A 257 2.40 -0.42 -3.99
N ARG A 258 2.43 0.86 -3.61
CA ARG A 258 3.49 1.41 -2.76
C ARG A 258 3.50 0.83 -1.34
N ALA A 259 2.38 0.30 -0.86
CA ALA A 259 2.27 -0.40 0.43
C ALA A 259 2.56 -1.91 0.32
N ALA A 260 3.34 -2.37 -0.67
CA ALA A 260 3.60 -3.79 -0.87
C ALA A 260 4.19 -4.49 0.37
N ASN A 261 4.90 -3.76 1.24
CA ASN A 261 5.58 -4.33 2.40
C ASN A 261 4.82 -4.18 3.72
N ASP A 262 3.88 -3.24 3.83
CA ASP A 262 3.22 -2.85 5.09
C ASP A 262 1.70 -2.63 4.95
N CYS A 263 1.08 -3.17 3.89
CA CYS A 263 -0.37 -3.15 3.71
C CYS A 263 -1.06 -4.09 4.71
N ARG A 264 -1.78 -3.52 5.68
CA ARG A 264 -2.52 -4.28 6.70
C ARG A 264 -3.62 -5.17 6.11
N LEU A 265 -4.27 -4.75 5.02
CA LEU A 265 -5.26 -5.59 4.34
C LEU A 265 -4.63 -6.86 3.78
N ARG A 266 -3.41 -6.76 3.20
CA ARG A 266 -2.64 -7.90 2.71
C ARG A 266 -2.23 -8.82 3.85
N GLU A 267 -1.69 -8.25 4.93
CA GLU A 267 -1.29 -9.01 6.13
C GLU A 267 -2.45 -9.83 6.69
N LEU A 268 -3.63 -9.23 6.84
CA LEU A 268 -4.81 -9.94 7.33
C LEU A 268 -5.31 -10.99 6.33
N ALA A 269 -5.30 -10.70 5.04
CA ALA A 269 -5.67 -11.68 4.03
C ALA A 269 -4.74 -12.91 4.08
N GLU A 270 -3.44 -12.71 4.25
CA GLU A 270 -2.45 -13.78 4.44
C GLU A 270 -2.70 -14.54 5.76
N ALA A 271 -2.87 -13.83 6.87
CA ALA A 271 -3.09 -14.44 8.19
C ALA A 271 -4.35 -15.31 8.24
N PHE A 272 -5.40 -14.92 7.50
CA PHE A 272 -6.63 -15.67 7.41
C PHE A 272 -6.68 -16.66 6.22
N SER A 273 -5.59 -16.81 5.46
CA SER A 273 -5.51 -17.67 4.27
C SER A 273 -6.59 -17.38 3.22
N ILE A 274 -6.93 -16.10 3.04
CA ILE A 274 -7.93 -15.63 2.08
C ILE A 274 -7.31 -15.53 0.69
N LYS A 275 -8.06 -15.94 -0.34
CA LYS A 275 -7.66 -15.78 -1.74
C LYS A 275 -8.22 -14.48 -2.31
N ASP A 276 -7.52 -13.89 -3.27
CA ASP A 276 -8.04 -12.72 -3.97
C ASP A 276 -9.30 -13.11 -4.77
N PRO A 277 -10.44 -12.43 -4.57
CA PRO A 277 -11.66 -12.73 -5.32
C PRO A 277 -11.50 -12.43 -6.81
N SER A 278 -11.89 -13.38 -7.68
CA SER A 278 -11.83 -13.18 -9.14
C SER A 278 -12.94 -12.25 -9.66
N GLY A 279 -14.11 -12.27 -9.04
CA GLY A 279 -15.29 -11.47 -9.41
C GLY A 279 -15.32 -10.12 -8.71
N LYS A 280 -14.31 -9.28 -8.94
CA LYS A 280 -14.26 -7.93 -8.36
C LYS A 280 -15.48 -7.10 -8.80
N ILE A 281 -16.04 -6.35 -7.85
CA ILE A 281 -17.24 -5.52 -8.06
C ILE A 281 -16.80 -4.06 -8.06
N PHE A 282 -17.21 -3.31 -9.09
CA PHE A 282 -16.77 -1.94 -9.29
C PHE A 282 -17.97 -1.00 -9.32
N SER A 283 -18.10 -0.15 -8.31
CA SER A 283 -19.11 0.90 -8.29
C SER A 283 -18.62 2.19 -8.96
N LEU A 284 -17.30 2.35 -9.13
CA LEU A 284 -16.66 3.53 -9.71
C LEU A 284 -15.47 3.11 -10.59
N PRO A 285 -15.14 3.89 -11.64
CA PRO A 285 -13.90 3.71 -12.38
C PRO A 285 -12.69 3.97 -11.48
N LEU A 286 -11.56 3.35 -11.80
CA LEU A 286 -10.28 3.71 -11.20
C LEU A 286 -9.97 5.17 -11.50
N THR A 287 -9.57 5.91 -10.48
CA THR A 287 -9.08 7.27 -10.55
C THR A 287 -7.84 7.43 -9.69
N LYS A 288 -6.97 8.31 -10.15
CA LYS A 288 -5.76 8.71 -9.46
C LYS A 288 -5.71 10.23 -9.39
N LYS A 289 -5.57 10.74 -8.16
CA LYS A 289 -5.30 12.16 -7.89
C LYS A 289 -3.87 12.30 -7.40
N ILE A 290 -3.20 13.34 -7.86
CA ILE A 290 -1.83 13.67 -7.48
C ILE A 290 -1.85 15.14 -7.07
N ASN A 291 -1.37 15.42 -5.86
CA ASN A 291 -1.07 16.77 -5.45
C ASN A 291 0.35 17.09 -5.91
N HIS A 292 0.50 17.99 -6.87
CA HIS A 292 1.81 18.29 -7.47
C HIS A 292 2.71 19.14 -6.57
N LYS A 293 2.15 19.79 -5.54
CA LYS A 293 2.90 20.63 -4.59
C LYS A 293 3.45 19.83 -3.40
N THR A 294 2.70 18.85 -2.92
CA THR A 294 3.04 18.07 -1.71
C THR A 294 3.40 16.63 -2.00
N GLY A 295 3.20 16.16 -3.23
CA GLY A 295 3.44 14.78 -3.63
C GLY A 295 2.36 13.80 -3.18
N LEU A 296 1.25 14.23 -2.57
CA LEU A 296 0.20 13.28 -2.17
C LEU A 296 -0.40 12.56 -3.37
N ILE A 297 -0.46 11.23 -3.34
CA ILE A 297 -1.22 10.41 -4.28
C ILE A 297 -2.42 9.80 -3.56
N PHE A 298 -3.57 9.87 -4.21
CA PHE A 298 -4.74 9.08 -3.85
C PHE A 298 -5.19 8.20 -5.02
N GLU A 299 -5.30 6.89 -4.77
CA GLU A 299 -5.83 5.90 -5.73
C GLU A 299 -7.09 5.25 -5.15
N ASN A 300 -8.25 5.56 -5.74
CA ASN A 300 -9.54 5.15 -5.19
C ASN A 300 -9.71 3.62 -5.15
N GLY A 301 -9.20 2.90 -6.14
CA GLY A 301 -9.29 1.44 -6.21
C GLY A 301 -8.54 0.71 -5.08
N LYS A 302 -7.53 1.36 -4.51
CA LYS A 302 -6.77 0.80 -3.37
C LYS A 302 -7.43 1.13 -2.02
N CYS A 303 -8.42 2.02 -2.00
CA CYS A 303 -9.08 2.49 -0.79
C CYS A 303 -10.15 1.49 -0.31
N ILE A 304 -10.14 1.19 0.99
CA ILE A 304 -11.18 0.37 1.65
C ILE A 304 -12.21 1.22 2.40
N LYS A 305 -12.28 2.54 2.11
CA LYS A 305 -13.27 3.46 2.68
C LYS A 305 -13.30 3.46 4.22
N CYS A 306 -12.13 3.27 4.85
CA CYS A 306 -12.02 3.17 6.30
C CYS A 306 -12.23 4.51 7.04
N GLY A 307 -12.11 5.64 6.33
CA GLY A 307 -12.31 6.98 6.87
C GLY A 307 -11.19 7.47 7.80
N LEU A 308 -10.11 6.72 8.02
CA LEU A 308 -9.03 7.12 8.93
C LEU A 308 -8.36 8.44 8.52
N CYS A 309 -8.19 8.68 7.21
CA CYS A 309 -7.61 9.91 6.68
C CYS A 309 -8.53 11.13 6.78
N VAL A 310 -9.83 10.92 7.03
CA VAL A 310 -10.78 11.99 7.33
C VAL A 310 -10.71 12.28 8.83
N ARG A 311 -10.92 11.24 9.63
CA ARG A 311 -11.10 11.36 11.08
C ARG A 311 -9.84 11.73 11.86
N VAL A 312 -8.65 11.52 11.29
CA VAL A 312 -7.39 11.93 11.95
C VAL A 312 -7.29 13.45 12.17
N PHE A 313 -8.18 14.23 11.53
CA PHE A 313 -8.27 15.68 11.69
C PHE A 313 -9.49 16.16 12.49
N ASP A 314 -10.40 15.28 12.92
CA ASP A 314 -11.64 15.70 13.59
C ASP A 314 -11.36 16.44 14.92
N ASP A 315 -10.30 16.06 15.63
CA ASP A 315 -9.85 16.71 16.87
C ASP A 315 -8.93 17.94 16.61
N SER A 316 -8.64 18.24 15.34
CA SER A 316 -7.78 19.36 14.97
C SER A 316 -8.62 20.61 14.69
N LYS A 317 -8.10 21.79 15.03
CA LYS A 317 -8.64 23.07 14.52
C LYS A 317 -8.28 23.30 13.05
N GLU A 318 -7.65 22.33 12.39
CA GLU A 318 -7.24 22.40 10.98
C GLU A 318 -8.47 22.10 10.10
N GLU A 319 -8.57 22.73 8.94
CA GLU A 319 -9.63 22.41 7.99
C GLU A 319 -9.48 20.97 7.46
N PRO A 320 -10.61 20.25 7.25
CA PRO A 320 -10.58 18.85 6.85
C PRO A 320 -9.94 18.66 5.47
N THR A 321 -8.86 17.89 5.44
CA THR A 321 -8.07 17.64 4.23
C THR A 321 -8.79 16.78 3.19
N LEU A 322 -9.51 15.76 3.67
CA LEU A 322 -10.26 14.81 2.86
C LEU A 322 -11.59 14.53 3.56
N CYS A 323 -12.62 14.21 2.78
CA CYS A 323 -13.93 13.84 3.26
C CYS A 323 -14.54 12.70 2.44
N PHE A 324 -15.66 12.15 2.91
CA PHE A 324 -16.49 11.28 2.10
C PHE A 324 -17.38 12.13 1.19
N ILE A 325 -17.33 11.84 -0.12
CA ILE A 325 -18.33 12.32 -1.08
C ILE A 325 -19.24 11.16 -1.50
N ASN A 326 -20.44 11.50 -1.97
CA ASN A 326 -21.53 10.57 -2.30
C ASN A 326 -21.99 9.71 -1.11
N ARG A 327 -22.85 8.72 -1.37
CA ARG A 327 -23.40 7.78 -0.37
C ARG A 327 -23.53 6.37 -0.95
N GLY A 328 -23.56 5.35 -0.08
CA GLY A 328 -23.70 3.95 -0.47
C GLY A 328 -22.50 3.42 -1.26
N PHE A 329 -22.75 2.53 -2.22
CA PHE A 329 -21.70 1.87 -3.00
C PHE A 329 -20.77 2.83 -3.76
N ILE A 330 -21.28 3.98 -4.18
CA ILE A 330 -20.52 5.02 -4.91
C ILE A 330 -19.81 6.02 -3.97
N SER A 331 -19.80 5.77 -2.66
CA SER A 331 -19.04 6.60 -1.72
C SER A 331 -17.54 6.51 -2.01
N VAL A 332 -16.86 7.65 -1.98
CA VAL A 332 -15.42 7.73 -2.22
C VAL A 332 -14.81 8.83 -1.36
N ILE A 333 -13.54 8.64 -0.98
CA ILE A 333 -12.75 9.67 -0.31
C ILE A 333 -12.28 10.69 -1.35
N SER A 334 -12.42 11.97 -1.07
CA SER A 334 -11.99 13.07 -1.93
C SER A 334 -11.69 14.30 -1.10
N GLU A 335 -11.01 15.29 -1.68
CA GLU A 335 -11.03 16.66 -1.18
C GLU A 335 -12.47 17.20 -1.07
N PRO A 336 -12.75 18.14 -0.15
CA PRO A 336 -14.01 18.87 -0.10
C PRO A 336 -14.39 19.48 -1.46
N LEU A 337 -15.68 19.58 -1.77
CA LEU A 337 -16.17 20.07 -3.07
C LEU A 337 -15.78 21.52 -3.38
N THR A 338 -15.43 22.30 -2.36
CA THR A 338 -14.99 23.69 -2.47
C THR A 338 -13.48 23.83 -2.63
N GLU A 339 -12.74 22.72 -2.56
CA GLU A 339 -11.29 22.69 -2.56
C GLU A 339 -10.72 21.90 -3.75
N GLU A 340 -9.47 22.18 -4.06
CA GLU A 340 -8.71 21.43 -5.05
C GLU A 340 -7.73 20.49 -4.35
N PHE A 341 -7.55 19.29 -4.89
CA PHE A 341 -6.63 18.30 -4.32
C PHE A 341 -5.19 18.85 -4.17
N ASP A 342 -4.77 19.76 -5.05
CA ASP A 342 -3.47 20.46 -5.04
C ASP A 342 -3.30 21.47 -3.89
N ARG A 343 -4.37 21.81 -3.15
CA ARG A 343 -4.32 22.74 -2.01
C ARG A 343 -4.07 22.07 -0.67
N ILE A 344 -4.14 20.74 -0.62
CA ILE A 344 -3.80 19.95 0.58
C ILE A 344 -2.36 20.25 1.02
N LEU A 345 -2.17 20.58 2.30
CA LEU A 345 -0.88 20.99 2.86
C LEU A 345 0.01 19.79 3.21
N SER A 346 1.34 19.97 3.13
CA SER A 346 2.32 18.91 3.40
C SER A 346 2.21 18.35 4.83
N THR A 347 1.91 19.19 5.82
CA THR A 347 1.67 18.80 7.21
C THR A 347 0.51 17.82 7.38
N GLN A 348 -0.47 17.88 6.48
CA GLN A 348 -1.64 16.99 6.49
C GLN A 348 -1.35 15.69 5.72
N VAL A 349 -0.53 15.74 4.66
CA VAL A 349 -0.14 14.58 3.86
C VAL A 349 0.47 13.47 4.73
N ASP A 350 1.40 13.81 5.61
CA ASP A 350 2.09 12.83 6.45
C ASP A 350 1.14 12.09 7.39
N LYS A 351 0.19 12.81 8.01
CA LYS A 351 -0.85 12.21 8.84
C LYS A 351 -1.70 11.25 8.01
N CYS A 352 -2.19 11.69 6.86
CA CYS A 352 -3.01 10.89 5.92
C CYS A 352 -2.35 9.59 5.47
N VAL A 353 -1.10 9.67 5.00
CA VAL A 353 -0.35 8.50 4.51
C VAL A 353 -0.08 7.54 5.65
N LYS A 354 0.31 8.03 6.83
CA LYS A 354 0.63 7.21 8.01
C LYS A 354 -0.57 6.43 8.56
N VAL A 355 -1.79 6.97 8.47
CA VAL A 355 -2.99 6.30 8.96
C VAL A 355 -3.63 5.36 7.93
N CYS A 356 -3.28 5.47 6.66
CA CYS A 356 -3.84 4.61 5.61
C CYS A 356 -3.44 3.14 5.84
N PRO A 357 -4.40 2.20 5.99
CA PRO A 357 -4.08 0.79 6.21
C PRO A 357 -3.76 0.03 4.91
N THR A 358 -3.85 0.70 3.76
CA THR A 358 -3.57 0.15 2.42
C THR A 358 -2.66 1.09 1.64
N GLY A 359 -2.38 0.79 0.37
CA GLY A 359 -1.63 1.68 -0.51
C GLY A 359 -2.47 2.75 -1.21
N ALA A 360 -3.63 3.13 -0.67
CA ALA A 360 -4.52 4.12 -1.29
C ALA A 360 -3.99 5.55 -1.21
N LEU A 361 -3.32 5.87 -0.10
CA LEU A 361 -2.66 7.15 0.11
C LEU A 361 -1.15 6.89 0.20
N SER A 362 -0.37 7.63 -0.57
CA SER A 362 1.09 7.51 -0.58
C SER A 362 1.73 8.83 -1.02
N LYS A 363 3.05 8.94 -0.88
CA LYS A 363 3.82 10.06 -1.43
C LYS A 363 4.41 9.73 -2.80
N PHE A 364 4.40 10.74 -3.65
CA PHE A 364 5.08 10.88 -4.92
C PHE A 364 6.27 11.79 -4.69
N ARG A 365 7.48 11.21 -4.76
CA ARG A 365 8.75 11.87 -4.42
C ARG A 365 8.95 12.07 -2.93
#